data_AF-A0A150N8C3-F1
#
_entry.id   AF-A0A150N8C3-F1
#
_cell.length_a   1.000
_cell.length_b   1.000
_cell.length_c   1.000
_cell.angle_alpha   90.00
_cell.angle_beta   90.00
_cell.angle_gamma   90.00
#
_symmetry.space_group_name_H-M   'P 1'
#
loop_
_entity.id
_entity.type
_entity.pdbx_description
1 polymer ?
#
loop_
_entity_poly.entity_id
_entity_poly.type
_entity_poly.pdbx_seq_one_letter_code
_entity_poly.pdbx_strand_id
1 'polypeptide(L)'
;MAVMFFTTFHIINKMSIIVVDFVCRVLERKGVRRMFLLDYLDYTLKKLKANMANILTMTNLSLGGFSVLTTLKGQLNVSLLLVFLAALVDRFDGAVARKLNIESELGKQLDSMSDIISFGVAPALLIYQSLLHEFGAPGAFFTILYIGCGAFRLARFNITENNGYFSGLPITVAGVLLTLSYLTIHYFPPQFFIFLMITLSFLMVGTFKLKKI
;
A
#
# COMPACT_ATOMS: atom_id res chain seq x y z
N MET A 1 10.15 10.86 -14.57
CA MET A 1 9.29 11.20 -13.40
C MET A 1 9.56 10.33 -12.19
N ALA A 2 9.52 8.99 -12.27
CA ALA A 2 9.93 8.09 -11.17
C ALA A 2 11.38 8.28 -10.69
N VAL A 3 12.29 8.65 -11.60
CA VAL A 3 13.70 8.95 -11.31
C VAL A 3 13.87 10.10 -10.33
N MET A 4 13.01 11.12 -10.39
CA MET A 4 13.11 12.31 -9.53
C MET A 4 12.69 12.00 -8.08
N PHE A 5 11.81 11.01 -7.89
CA PHE A 5 11.41 10.53 -6.57
C PHE A 5 12.45 9.56 -6.01
N PHE A 6 13.04 8.71 -6.86
CA PHE A 6 14.17 7.83 -6.48
C PHE A 6 15.40 8.63 -6.04
N THR A 7 15.68 9.79 -6.63
CA THR A 7 16.77 10.67 -6.19
C THR A 7 16.47 11.35 -4.85
N THR A 8 15.25 11.85 -4.63
CA THR A 8 14.84 12.35 -3.30
C THR A 8 14.90 11.24 -2.23
N PHE A 9 14.50 10.01 -2.59
CA PHE A 9 14.58 8.81 -1.77
C PHE A 9 16.02 8.40 -1.43
N HIS A 10 16.96 8.48 -2.38
CA HIS A 10 18.37 8.19 -2.15
C HIS A 10 19.00 9.22 -1.19
N ILE A 11 18.65 10.50 -1.33
CA ILE A 11 19.19 11.59 -0.48
C ILE A 11 18.74 11.41 0.98
N ILE A 12 17.47 11.08 1.22
CA ILE A 12 16.91 10.90 2.57
C ILE A 12 17.51 9.67 3.28
N ASN A 13 17.70 8.57 2.54
CA ASN A 13 18.32 7.35 3.08
C ASN A 13 19.80 7.57 3.42
N LYS A 14 20.55 8.27 2.55
CA LYS A 14 21.93 8.66 2.81
C LYS A 14 22.05 9.56 4.05
N MET A 15 21.12 10.50 4.22
CA MET A 15 21.11 11.41 5.37
C MET A 15 20.86 10.68 6.69
N SER A 16 19.96 9.69 6.71
CA SER A 16 19.71 8.86 7.91
C SER A 16 20.93 8.03 8.30
N ILE A 17 21.66 7.46 7.32
CA ILE A 17 22.89 6.70 7.56
C ILE A 17 24.01 7.61 8.07
N ILE A 18 24.19 8.80 7.48
CA ILE A 18 25.20 9.78 7.89
C ILE A 18 24.99 10.23 9.33
N VAL A 19 23.74 10.43 9.76
CA VAL A 19 23.42 10.83 11.15
C VAL A 19 23.82 9.75 12.15
N VAL A 20 23.61 8.47 11.82
CA VAL A 20 24.01 7.35 12.68
C VAL A 20 25.52 7.26 12.78
N ASP A 21 26.21 7.34 11.65
CA ASP A 21 27.66 7.28 11.57
C ASP A 21 28.31 8.44 12.34
N PHE A 22 27.71 9.62 12.27
CA PHE A 22 28.13 10.81 13.02
C PHE A 22 27.89 10.65 14.53
N VAL A 23 26.71 10.18 14.94
CA VAL A 23 26.38 9.96 16.36
C VAL A 23 27.26 8.88 16.98
N CYS A 24 27.53 7.77 16.26
CA CYS A 24 28.49 6.75 16.69
C CYS A 24 29.88 7.34 16.91
N ARG A 25 30.41 8.11 15.95
CA ARG A 25 31.74 8.75 16.08
C ARG A 25 31.81 9.75 17.23
N VAL A 26 30.74 10.48 17.50
CA VAL A 26 30.69 11.46 18.61
C VAL A 26 30.63 10.75 19.97
N LEU A 27 29.89 9.65 20.07
CA LEU A 27 29.73 8.90 21.33
C LEU A 27 30.97 8.06 21.67
N GLU A 28 31.65 7.51 20.66
CA GLU A 28 32.92 6.78 20.82
C GLU A 28 34.05 7.71 21.33
N ARG A 29 34.07 8.98 20.89
CA ARG A 29 34.99 10.00 21.41
C ARG A 29 34.73 10.42 22.86
N LYS A 30 33.56 10.16 23.43
CA LYS A 30 33.16 10.62 24.79
C LYS A 30 33.28 9.56 25.89
N GLY A 31 33.77 8.36 25.60
CA GLY A 31 34.03 7.32 26.63
C GLY A 31 32.78 6.79 27.33
N VAL A 32 31.63 6.79 26.65
CA VAL A 32 30.34 6.34 27.20
C VAL A 32 30.35 4.83 27.46
N ARG A 33 29.77 4.39 28.58
CA ARG A 33 29.76 2.99 29.02
C ARG A 33 29.05 2.10 27.99
N ARG A 34 29.68 0.97 27.59
CA ARG A 34 29.22 0.06 26.50
C ARG A 34 27.75 -0.39 26.65
N MET A 35 27.27 -0.57 27.89
CA MET A 35 25.86 -0.93 28.18
C MET A 35 24.88 0.19 27.77
N PHE A 36 25.17 1.45 28.12
CA PHE A 36 24.37 2.62 27.72
C PHE A 36 24.43 2.86 26.20
N LEU A 37 25.58 2.55 25.59
CA LEU A 37 25.78 2.65 24.15
C LEU A 37 24.91 1.64 23.38
N LEU A 38 24.79 0.40 23.87
CA LEU A 38 23.95 -0.63 23.25
C LEU A 38 22.47 -0.26 23.36
N ASP A 39 21.99 0.22 24.51
CA ASP A 39 20.60 0.68 24.67
C ASP A 39 20.27 1.87 23.73
N TYR A 40 21.21 2.81 23.58
CA TYR A 40 21.06 3.96 22.69
C TYR A 40 21.14 3.56 21.20
N LEU A 41 21.98 2.57 20.88
CA LEU A 41 22.10 2.00 19.54
C LEU A 41 20.82 1.26 19.15
N ASP A 42 20.27 0.44 20.05
CA ASP A 42 19.02 -0.30 19.83
C ASP A 42 17.83 0.65 19.67
N TYR A 43 17.77 1.72 20.47
CA TYR A 43 16.77 2.78 20.31
C TYR A 43 16.89 3.49 18.95
N THR A 44 18.11 3.81 18.52
CA THR A 44 18.38 4.49 17.24
C THR A 44 18.06 3.58 16.04
N LEU A 45 18.47 2.32 16.09
CA LEU A 45 18.17 1.30 15.08
C LEU A 45 16.65 1.06 14.98
N LYS A 46 15.94 1.02 16.11
CA LYS A 46 14.47 0.91 16.11
C LYS A 46 13.80 2.08 15.42
N LYS A 47 14.26 3.30 15.69
CA LYS A 47 13.74 4.54 15.07
C LYS A 47 14.01 4.60 13.56
N LEU A 48 15.21 4.17 13.13
CA LEU A 48 15.54 4.09 11.70
C LEU A 48 14.70 3.08 10.95
N LYS A 49 14.54 1.88 11.52
CA LYS A 49 13.70 0.82 10.92
C LYS A 49 12.25 1.28 10.77
N ALA A 50 11.70 1.96 11.78
CA ALA A 50 10.36 2.55 11.70
C ALA A 50 10.26 3.62 10.60
N ASN A 51 11.28 4.47 10.46
CA ASN A 51 11.33 5.47 9.38
C ASN A 51 11.44 4.81 8.00
N MET A 52 12.19 3.71 7.86
CA MET A 52 12.31 2.99 6.59
C MET A 52 10.98 2.39 6.15
N ALA A 53 10.22 1.77 7.06
CA ALA A 53 8.87 1.28 6.78
C ALA A 53 7.96 2.42 6.30
N ASN A 54 7.90 3.53 7.03
CA ASN A 54 7.08 4.69 6.63
C ASN A 54 7.45 5.23 5.24
N ILE A 55 8.74 5.23 4.87
CA ILE A 55 9.19 5.68 3.54
C ILE A 55 8.74 4.70 2.44
N LEU A 56 8.79 3.38 2.70
CA LEU A 56 8.30 2.37 1.77
C LEU A 56 6.79 2.52 1.55
N THR A 57 6.02 2.69 2.62
CA THR A 57 4.59 2.99 2.55
C THR A 57 4.30 4.27 1.75
N MET A 58 5.07 5.35 1.97
CA MET A 58 4.95 6.59 1.18
C MET A 58 5.30 6.39 -0.30
N THR A 59 6.21 5.46 -0.59
CA THR A 59 6.56 5.09 -1.98
C THR A 59 5.40 4.35 -2.64
N ASN A 60 4.78 3.39 -1.95
CA ASN A 60 3.57 2.70 -2.41
C ASN A 60 2.46 3.73 -2.71
N LEU A 61 2.15 4.60 -1.75
CA LEU A 61 1.16 5.68 -1.90
C LEU A 61 1.41 6.54 -3.14
N SER A 62 2.67 6.92 -3.37
CA SER A 62 3.07 7.74 -4.50
C SER A 62 2.83 7.01 -5.83
N LEU A 63 3.15 5.71 -5.90
CA LEU A 63 2.87 4.90 -7.09
C LEU A 63 1.37 4.79 -7.38
N GLY A 64 0.55 4.58 -6.34
CA GLY A 64 -0.91 4.60 -6.45
C GLY A 64 -1.44 5.95 -6.94
N GLY A 65 -0.97 7.06 -6.36
CA GLY A 65 -1.35 8.41 -6.79
C GLY A 65 -0.95 8.72 -8.23
N PHE A 66 0.27 8.35 -8.64
CA PHE A 66 0.67 8.50 -10.05
C PHE A 66 -0.15 7.62 -10.99
N SER A 67 -0.54 6.43 -10.56
CA SER A 67 -1.43 5.57 -11.34
C SER A 67 -2.74 6.30 -11.63
N VAL A 68 -3.40 6.85 -10.61
CA VAL A 68 -4.61 7.66 -10.77
C VAL A 68 -4.41 8.81 -11.76
N LEU A 69 -3.31 9.57 -11.64
CA LEU A 69 -3.01 10.66 -12.56
C LEU A 69 -2.83 10.19 -14.01
N THR A 70 -2.19 9.04 -14.22
CA THR A 70 -2.03 8.47 -15.57
C THR A 70 -3.36 7.94 -16.13
N THR A 71 -4.23 7.37 -15.27
CA THR A 71 -5.59 6.98 -15.64
C THR A 71 -6.38 8.16 -16.17
N LEU A 72 -6.39 9.28 -15.42
CA LEU A 72 -7.13 10.50 -15.81
C LEU A 72 -6.61 11.12 -17.12
N LYS A 73 -5.34 10.88 -17.46
CA LYS A 73 -4.75 11.29 -18.74
C LYS A 73 -5.03 10.30 -19.89
N GLY A 74 -5.80 9.24 -19.65
CA GLY A 74 -6.06 8.17 -20.62
C GLY A 74 -4.89 7.21 -20.85
N GLN A 75 -3.80 7.31 -20.09
CA GLN A 75 -2.62 6.44 -20.20
C GLN A 75 -2.81 5.16 -19.38
N LEU A 76 -3.83 4.37 -19.74
CA LEU A 76 -4.32 3.23 -18.96
C LEU A 76 -3.26 2.12 -18.78
N ASN A 77 -2.46 1.85 -19.82
CA ASN A 77 -1.37 0.86 -19.74
C ASN A 77 -0.30 1.23 -18.71
N VAL A 78 0.03 2.52 -18.59
CA VAL A 78 1.00 3.02 -17.60
C VAL A 78 0.39 2.93 -16.20
N SER A 79 -0.88 3.28 -16.06
CA SER A 79 -1.62 3.13 -14.81
C SER A 79 -1.60 1.69 -14.29
N LEU A 80 -1.87 0.71 -15.16
CA LEU A 80 -1.78 -0.72 -14.84
C LEU A 80 -0.40 -1.07 -14.28
N LEU A 81 0.67 -0.69 -14.98
CA LEU A 81 2.04 -0.99 -14.55
C LEU A 81 2.37 -0.35 -13.19
N LEU A 82 1.88 0.85 -12.93
CA LEU A 82 2.08 1.55 -11.67
C LEU A 82 1.36 0.85 -10.50
N VAL A 83 0.13 0.36 -10.68
CA VAL A 83 -0.57 -0.43 -9.64
C VAL A 83 0.17 -1.75 -9.38
N PHE A 84 0.68 -2.40 -10.42
CA PHE A 84 1.49 -3.61 -10.26
C PHE A 84 2.78 -3.36 -9.50
N LEU A 85 3.45 -2.24 -9.79
CA LEU A 85 4.66 -1.85 -9.07
C LEU A 85 4.34 -1.53 -7.61
N ALA A 86 3.22 -0.86 -7.35
CA ALA A 86 2.72 -0.58 -6.01
C ALA A 86 2.48 -1.89 -5.21
N ALA A 87 1.84 -2.89 -5.83
CA ALA A 87 1.63 -4.22 -5.23
C ALA A 87 2.95 -4.94 -4.88
N LEU A 88 3.95 -4.79 -5.73
CA LEU A 88 5.27 -5.37 -5.50
C LEU A 88 5.96 -4.69 -4.31
N VAL A 89 5.96 -3.36 -4.26
CA VAL A 89 6.53 -2.57 -3.15
C VAL A 89 5.83 -2.88 -1.83
N ASP A 90 4.50 -2.95 -1.83
CA ASP A 90 3.69 -3.27 -0.66
C ASP A 90 4.05 -4.64 -0.06
N ARG A 91 4.19 -5.64 -0.92
CA ARG A 91 4.58 -6.99 -0.49
C ARG A 91 5.99 -7.05 0.08
N PHE A 92 6.91 -6.21 -0.39
CA PHE A 92 8.24 -6.06 0.20
C PHE A 92 8.18 -5.33 1.54
N ASP A 93 7.45 -4.22 1.67
CA ASP A 93 7.31 -3.45 2.90
C ASP A 93 6.72 -4.31 4.03
N GLY A 94 5.59 -4.98 3.76
CA GLY A 94 4.95 -5.87 4.72
C GLY A 94 5.79 -7.09 5.11
N ALA A 95 6.72 -7.53 4.25
CA ALA A 95 7.66 -8.62 4.59
C ALA A 95 8.83 -8.13 5.48
N VAL A 96 9.32 -6.91 5.22
CA VAL A 96 10.39 -6.28 6.02
C VAL A 96 9.86 -5.87 7.40
N ALA A 97 8.69 -5.23 7.48
CA ALA A 97 8.07 -4.82 8.74
C ALA A 97 7.83 -6.01 9.69
N ARG A 98 7.28 -7.12 9.17
CA ARG A 98 7.04 -8.36 9.95
C ARG A 98 8.32 -9.02 10.46
N LYS A 99 9.41 -8.99 9.67
CA LYS A 99 10.70 -9.52 10.12
C LYS A 99 11.37 -8.66 11.18
N LEU A 100 11.03 -7.38 11.25
CA LEU A 100 11.67 -6.42 12.14
C LEU A 100 10.93 -6.23 13.47
N ASN A 101 9.71 -6.78 13.67
CA ASN A 101 8.89 -6.66 14.89
C ASN A 101 8.71 -5.20 15.37
N ILE A 102 8.72 -4.23 14.45
CA ILE A 102 8.55 -2.81 14.75
C ILE A 102 7.34 -2.34 13.95
N GLU A 103 6.15 -2.56 14.52
CA GLU A 103 4.90 -1.98 14.00
C GLU A 103 4.57 -0.75 14.87
N SER A 104 4.62 0.45 14.28
CA SER A 104 4.15 1.67 14.95
C SER A 104 2.68 1.92 14.60
N GLU A 105 1.90 2.50 15.52
CA GLU A 105 0.49 2.84 15.24
C GLU A 105 0.34 3.79 14.06
N LEU A 106 1.23 4.78 13.95
CA LEU A 106 1.28 5.70 12.81
C LEU A 106 1.55 4.96 11.49
N GLY A 107 2.49 4.00 11.50
CA GLY A 107 2.78 3.17 10.33
C GLY A 107 1.57 2.36 9.87
N LYS A 108 0.79 1.79 10.80
CA LYS A 108 -0.45 1.05 10.47
C LYS A 108 -1.50 1.92 9.78
N GLN A 109 -1.67 3.17 10.25
CA GLN A 109 -2.61 4.11 9.65
C GLN A 109 -2.13 4.57 8.26
N LEU A 110 -0.83 4.85 8.11
CA LEU A 110 -0.24 5.20 6.82
C LEU A 110 -0.36 4.06 5.80
N ASP A 111 -0.14 2.82 6.23
CA ASP A 111 -0.28 1.62 5.42
C ASP A 111 -1.71 1.49 4.87
N SER A 112 -2.70 1.66 5.75
CA SER A 112 -4.11 1.67 5.35
C SER A 112 -4.45 2.80 4.36
N MET A 113 -3.89 4.00 4.54
CA MET A 113 -4.09 5.11 3.60
C MET A 113 -3.41 4.86 2.24
N SER A 114 -2.24 4.23 2.24
CA SER A 114 -1.55 3.81 1.03
C SER A 114 -2.34 2.74 0.29
N ASP A 115 -2.80 1.71 1.01
CA ASP A 115 -3.56 0.60 0.45
C ASP A 115 -4.86 1.03 -0.22
N ILE A 116 -5.62 1.93 0.41
CA ILE A 116 -6.87 2.40 -0.17
C ILE A 116 -6.63 3.18 -1.47
N ILE A 117 -5.53 3.93 -1.58
CA ILE A 117 -5.20 4.67 -2.80
C ILE A 117 -4.66 3.74 -3.90
N SER A 118 -3.69 2.88 -3.58
CA SER A 118 -3.04 1.98 -4.53
C SER A 118 -3.93 0.83 -5.01
N PHE A 119 -4.79 0.26 -4.14
CA PHE A 119 -5.57 -0.94 -4.43
C PHE A 119 -7.09 -0.77 -4.35
N GLY A 120 -7.54 0.35 -3.78
CA GLY A 120 -8.95 0.77 -3.85
C GLY A 120 -9.19 1.70 -5.03
N VAL A 121 -8.64 2.91 -4.94
CA VAL A 121 -8.94 4.02 -5.84
C VAL A 121 -8.33 3.84 -7.23
N ALA A 122 -7.03 3.58 -7.32
CA ALA A 122 -6.33 3.45 -8.60
C ALA A 122 -6.94 2.38 -9.53
N PRO A 123 -7.13 1.11 -9.11
CA PRO A 123 -7.74 0.09 -9.96
C PRO A 123 -9.21 0.36 -10.27
N ALA A 124 -9.99 0.93 -9.33
CA ALA A 124 -11.39 1.26 -9.58
C ALA A 124 -11.52 2.34 -10.66
N LEU A 125 -10.70 3.40 -10.57
CA LEU A 125 -10.67 4.45 -11.58
C LEU A 125 -10.12 3.95 -12.92
N LEU A 126 -9.16 3.03 -12.92
CA LEU A 126 -8.66 2.39 -14.15
C LEU A 126 -9.80 1.72 -14.94
N ILE A 127 -10.66 0.97 -14.26
CA ILE A 127 -11.82 0.30 -14.87
C ILE A 127 -12.94 1.30 -15.21
N TYR A 128 -13.15 2.30 -14.36
CA TYR A 128 -14.10 3.39 -14.65
C TYR A 128 -13.76 4.10 -15.95
N GLN A 129 -12.52 4.58 -16.06
CA GLN A 129 -12.05 5.34 -17.22
C GLN A 129 -11.99 4.48 -18.49
N SER A 130 -11.73 3.17 -18.37
CA SER A 130 -11.60 2.30 -19.53
C SER A 130 -12.93 1.97 -20.21
N LEU A 131 -13.99 1.72 -19.43
CA LEU A 131 -15.27 1.24 -19.98
C LEU A 131 -16.51 1.66 -19.18
N LEU A 132 -16.40 1.82 -17.86
CA LEU A 132 -17.57 2.07 -17.00
C LEU A 132 -18.12 3.49 -17.13
N HIS A 133 -17.31 4.46 -17.58
CA HIS A 133 -17.74 5.85 -17.77
C HIS A 133 -18.88 6.00 -18.79
N GLU A 134 -18.98 5.10 -19.78
CA GLU A 134 -20.05 5.07 -20.78
C GLU A 134 -21.41 4.76 -20.16
N PHE A 135 -21.45 4.09 -19.01
CA PHE A 135 -22.66 3.75 -18.28
C PHE A 135 -23.18 4.93 -17.43
N GLY A 136 -22.46 6.05 -17.36
CA GLY A 136 -22.86 7.22 -16.57
C GLY A 136 -22.99 6.91 -15.07
N ALA A 137 -24.15 7.22 -14.48
CA ALA A 137 -24.38 7.11 -13.04
C ALA A 137 -24.17 5.70 -12.46
N PRO A 138 -24.69 4.61 -13.06
CA PRO A 138 -24.38 3.24 -12.63
C PRO A 138 -22.88 2.92 -12.55
N GLY A 139 -22.10 3.30 -13.57
CA GLY A 139 -20.65 3.05 -13.58
C GLY A 139 -19.94 3.76 -12.44
N ALA A 140 -20.31 5.02 -12.17
CA ALA A 140 -19.77 5.79 -11.06
C ALA A 140 -20.16 5.18 -9.71
N PHE A 141 -21.41 4.75 -9.56
CA PHE A 141 -21.92 4.14 -8.33
C PHE A 141 -21.13 2.89 -7.93
N PHE A 142 -20.94 1.94 -8.85
CA PHE A 142 -20.20 0.71 -8.53
C PHE A 142 -18.72 0.95 -8.28
N THR A 143 -18.15 1.97 -8.93
CA THR A 143 -16.78 2.42 -8.68
C THR A 143 -16.62 2.92 -7.24
N ILE A 144 -17.53 3.79 -6.79
CA ILE A 144 -17.53 4.32 -5.43
C ILE A 144 -17.82 3.21 -4.41
N LEU A 145 -18.73 2.29 -4.73
CA LEU A 145 -19.07 1.16 -3.87
C LEU A 145 -17.84 0.28 -3.59
N TYR A 146 -17.06 -0.06 -4.62
CA TYR A 146 -15.82 -0.81 -4.46
C TYR A 146 -14.81 -0.11 -3.55
N ILE A 147 -14.59 1.19 -3.77
CA ILE A 147 -13.69 1.99 -2.93
C ILE A 147 -14.20 2.02 -1.48
N GLY A 148 -15.49 2.26 -1.28
CA GLY A 148 -16.12 2.31 0.05
C GLY A 148 -16.00 0.98 0.80
N CYS A 149 -16.25 -0.15 0.13
CA CYS A 149 -16.07 -1.47 0.71
C CYS A 149 -14.60 -1.75 1.08
N GLY A 150 -13.65 -1.32 0.24
CA GLY A 150 -12.21 -1.40 0.54
C GLY A 150 -11.83 -0.59 1.78
N ALA A 151 -12.34 0.64 1.90
CA ALA A 151 -12.08 1.49 3.07
C ALA A 151 -12.68 0.91 4.35
N PHE A 152 -13.92 0.41 4.29
CA PHE A 152 -14.57 -0.25 5.42
C PHE A 152 -13.78 -1.48 5.88
N ARG A 153 -13.29 -2.28 4.93
CA ARG A 153 -12.45 -3.44 5.22
C ARG A 153 -11.17 -3.06 5.99
N LEU A 154 -10.46 -2.02 5.53
CA LEU A 154 -9.24 -1.53 6.18
C LEU A 154 -9.52 -0.99 7.58
N ALA A 155 -10.59 -0.20 7.75
CA ALA A 155 -11.01 0.29 9.06
C ALA A 155 -11.31 -0.87 10.02
N ARG A 156 -12.03 -1.90 9.55
CA ARG A 156 -12.33 -3.09 10.35
C ARG A 156 -11.06 -3.88 10.72
N PHE A 157 -10.09 -3.99 9.81
CA PHE A 157 -8.82 -4.65 10.07
C PHE A 157 -8.02 -3.93 11.16
N ASN A 158 -8.05 -2.60 11.21
CA ASN A 158 -7.32 -1.81 12.21
C ASN A 158 -7.91 -1.87 13.63
N ILE A 159 -9.22 -2.10 13.76
CA ILE A 159 -9.90 -2.16 15.07
C ILE A 159 -10.11 -3.58 15.61
N THR A 160 -9.98 -4.61 14.76
CA THR A 160 -10.21 -5.99 15.19
C THR A 160 -8.94 -6.54 15.86
N GLU A 161 -8.99 -6.78 17.18
CA GLU A 161 -7.90 -7.42 17.91
C GLU A 161 -7.62 -8.83 17.36
N ASN A 162 -6.32 -9.17 17.31
CA ASN A 162 -5.75 -10.29 16.58
C ASN A 162 -6.09 -11.66 17.21
N ASN A 163 -7.37 -12.06 17.16
CA ASN A 163 -7.87 -13.33 17.70
C ASN A 163 -7.55 -14.56 16.82
N GLY A 164 -6.50 -14.50 15.98
CA GLY A 164 -6.01 -15.65 15.23
C GLY A 164 -6.83 -16.08 14.00
N TYR A 165 -7.82 -15.28 13.57
CA TYR A 165 -8.62 -15.52 12.37
C TYR A 165 -8.47 -14.37 11.37
N PHE A 166 -7.94 -14.64 10.17
CA PHE A 166 -8.04 -13.70 9.05
C PHE A 166 -9.50 -13.67 8.57
N SER A 167 -10.07 -12.47 8.42
CA SER A 167 -11.43 -12.27 7.91
C SER A 167 -11.38 -11.53 6.57
N GLY A 168 -11.84 -12.19 5.51
CA GLY A 168 -12.07 -11.59 4.19
C GLY A 168 -10.85 -11.49 3.27
N LEU A 169 -11.09 -11.14 2.00
CA LEU A 169 -10.07 -11.05 0.95
C LEU A 169 -9.20 -9.78 1.08
N PRO A 170 -7.86 -9.86 1.09
CA PRO A 170 -6.95 -8.70 0.99
C PRO A 170 -7.34 -7.68 -0.07
N ILE A 171 -7.39 -6.40 0.29
CA ILE A 171 -7.64 -5.29 -0.63
C ILE A 171 -6.55 -5.23 -1.69
N THR A 172 -5.31 -5.56 -1.33
CA THR A 172 -4.20 -5.76 -2.26
C THR A 172 -4.54 -6.79 -3.33
N VAL A 173 -5.11 -7.94 -2.93
CA VAL A 173 -5.53 -8.99 -3.86
C VAL A 173 -6.73 -8.53 -4.70
N ALA A 174 -7.73 -7.91 -4.09
CA ALA A 174 -8.89 -7.37 -4.81
C ALA A 174 -8.47 -6.33 -5.87
N GLY A 175 -7.59 -5.40 -5.49
CA GLY A 175 -7.06 -4.36 -6.36
C GLY A 175 -6.24 -4.92 -7.51
N VAL A 176 -5.34 -5.88 -7.24
CA VAL A 176 -4.55 -6.54 -8.29
C VAL A 176 -5.45 -7.34 -9.24
N LEU A 177 -6.46 -8.06 -8.74
CA LEU A 177 -7.42 -8.77 -9.59
C LEU A 177 -8.21 -7.80 -10.47
N LEU A 178 -8.65 -6.68 -9.91
CA LEU A 178 -9.36 -5.65 -10.66
C LEU A 178 -8.46 -5.01 -11.71
N THR A 179 -7.21 -4.68 -11.38
CA THR A 179 -6.20 -4.21 -12.36
C THR A 179 -5.96 -5.23 -13.46
N LEU A 180 -5.81 -6.51 -13.13
CA LEU A 180 -5.61 -7.58 -14.10
C LEU A 180 -6.79 -7.72 -15.07
N SER A 181 -8.01 -7.51 -14.58
CA SER A 181 -9.21 -7.59 -15.41
C SER A 181 -9.17 -6.62 -16.59
N TYR A 182 -8.46 -5.49 -16.47
CA TYR A 182 -8.26 -4.54 -17.57
C TYR A 182 -7.65 -5.20 -18.82
N LEU A 183 -6.74 -6.17 -18.67
CA LEU A 183 -6.15 -6.89 -19.81
C LEU A 183 -7.18 -7.74 -20.57
N THR A 184 -8.30 -8.06 -19.93
CA THR A 184 -9.38 -8.90 -20.48
C THR A 184 -10.53 -8.10 -21.10
N ILE A 185 -10.40 -6.77 -21.16
CA ILE A 185 -11.44 -5.83 -21.63
C ILE A 185 -11.96 -6.12 -23.03
N HIS A 186 -11.10 -6.64 -23.92
CA HIS A 186 -11.49 -6.96 -25.30
C HIS A 186 -12.22 -8.30 -25.43
N TYR A 187 -12.18 -9.15 -24.40
CA TYR A 187 -12.76 -10.50 -24.44
C TYR A 187 -14.12 -10.57 -23.74
N PHE A 188 -14.39 -9.67 -22.78
CA PHE A 188 -15.60 -9.70 -21.97
C PHE A 188 -16.46 -8.45 -22.16
N PRO A 189 -17.79 -8.58 -22.07
CA PRO A 189 -18.68 -7.44 -22.18
C PRO A 189 -18.60 -6.55 -20.93
N PRO A 190 -18.87 -5.23 -21.02
CA PRO A 190 -18.69 -4.30 -19.90
C PRO A 190 -19.45 -4.66 -18.60
N GLN A 191 -20.60 -5.32 -18.72
CA GLN A 191 -21.43 -5.78 -17.61
C GLN A 191 -20.65 -6.75 -16.69
N PHE A 192 -19.74 -7.54 -17.26
CA PHE A 192 -18.88 -8.46 -16.50
C PHE A 192 -18.06 -7.71 -15.45
N PHE A 193 -17.52 -6.54 -15.79
CA PHE A 193 -16.69 -5.74 -14.87
C PHE A 193 -17.49 -5.18 -13.71
N ILE A 194 -18.75 -4.78 -13.95
CA ILE A 194 -19.65 -4.36 -12.88
C ILE A 194 -19.91 -5.53 -11.92
N PHE A 195 -20.25 -6.71 -12.45
CA PHE A 195 -20.41 -7.92 -11.62
C PHE A 195 -19.14 -8.28 -10.86
N LEU A 196 -17.98 -8.15 -11.48
CA LEU A 196 -16.68 -8.38 -10.85
C LEU A 196 -16.46 -7.41 -9.67
N MET A 197 -16.69 -6.12 -9.86
CA MET A 197 -16.54 -5.11 -8.80
C MET A 197 -17.49 -5.36 -7.63
N ILE A 198 -18.75 -5.70 -7.91
CA ILE A 198 -19.72 -6.09 -6.88
C ILE A 198 -19.20 -7.32 -6.12
N THR A 199 -18.78 -8.37 -6.83
CA THR A 199 -18.29 -9.61 -6.25
C THR A 199 -17.07 -9.36 -5.35
N LEU A 200 -16.08 -8.59 -5.83
CA LEU A 200 -14.90 -8.23 -5.05
C LEU A 200 -15.28 -7.38 -3.81
N SER A 201 -16.25 -6.49 -3.94
CA SER A 201 -16.73 -5.65 -2.82
C SER A 201 -17.37 -6.51 -1.72
N PHE A 202 -18.27 -7.42 -2.10
CA PHE A 202 -18.84 -8.38 -1.17
C PHE A 202 -17.78 -9.29 -0.55
N LEU A 203 -16.79 -9.73 -1.32
CA LEU A 203 -15.73 -10.60 -0.84
C LEU A 203 -14.75 -9.89 0.13
N MET A 204 -14.55 -8.58 -0.03
CA MET A 204 -13.79 -7.74 0.90
C MET A 204 -14.51 -7.54 2.23
N VAL A 205 -15.83 -7.33 2.20
CA VAL A 205 -16.66 -7.16 3.42
C VAL A 205 -16.96 -8.52 4.08
N GLY A 206 -17.02 -9.58 3.28
CA GLY A 206 -17.35 -10.94 3.67
C GLY A 206 -16.50 -11.45 4.82
N THR A 207 -17.16 -12.02 5.82
CA THR A 207 -16.56 -12.58 7.04
C THR A 207 -16.14 -14.04 6.85
N PHE A 208 -15.45 -14.38 5.75
CA PHE A 208 -14.91 -15.72 5.60
C PHE A 208 -13.77 -15.91 6.61
N LYS A 209 -14.05 -16.66 7.70
CA LYS A 209 -13.07 -17.07 8.70
C LYS A 209 -12.21 -18.20 8.12
N LEU A 210 -10.99 -17.91 7.69
CA LEU A 210 -10.02 -18.95 7.35
C LEU A 210 -9.18 -19.29 8.58
N LYS A 211 -9.20 -20.57 8.99
CA LYS A 211 -8.41 -21.11 10.09
C LYS A 211 -6.93 -21.11 9.69
N LYS A 212 -6.07 -20.49 10.50
CA LYS A 212 -4.61 -20.53 10.33
C LYS A 212 -4.16 -21.99 10.48
N ILE A 213 -3.65 -22.59 9.41
CA ILE A 213 -2.86 -23.84 9.48
C ILE A 213 -1.40 -23.43 9.62
#